data_AF-A0A6M5Z516-F1
#
_entry.id   AF-A0A6M5Z516-F1
#
_cell.length_a   1.000
_cell.length_b   1.000
_cell.length_c   1.000
_cell.angle_alpha   90.00
_cell.angle_beta   90.00
_cell.angle_gamma   90.00
#
_symmetry.space_group_name_H-M   'P 1'
#
loop_
_entity.id
_entity.type
_entity.pdbx_description
1 polymer ?
#
loop_
_entity_poly.entity_id
_entity_poly.type
_entity_poly.pdbx_seq_one_letter_code
_entity_poly.pdbx_strand_id
1 'polypeptide(L)'
;MRTLLLATVAGAAVALGFALAPRTAADAGTPDPLGAAPVPPAAPPRLVAHEWGTFTSFSGADGVPVGFTPNNTDLPNFVYDSTPRFSKGARLKHGGLVSMETPVIYFYADRDTRVSVKVDFPKGWITEWYPFAHGAPVRTEKNDKAGGQNIRWDVKLTPDEPAHFPRDRNDRENHYYHARETDAVGIQTEVAGGNAAEDANYDERGLRGGTVLQREKFLFYRGVGTFPPPVTVRALGGDKVRVVNGAGGKVTGLVLVTVRAGKTGFRPVGELESGATLDTQLPSDGTRAELGAFLVKELTAAGLYAKEAKAMVKTWDAAWFGEEGTRLLYLVPRAKTDELLPLTMEPKPTEVVRVLVGRHDFLTPEAEATAEKELQRVRTAQNELSAAYAQLQKLGRFNVQAQELAAKRLDTKTASAPQK
;
A
#
# COMPACT_ATOMS: atom_id res chain seq x y z
N MET A 1 58.66 1.48 -24.85
CA MET A 1 60.10 1.14 -24.88
C MET A 1 60.39 0.39 -23.58
N ARG A 2 60.44 -0.96 -23.61
CA ARG A 2 61.66 -1.79 -23.43
C ARG A 2 62.48 -1.29 -22.22
N THR A 3 62.64 -2.07 -21.14
CA THR A 3 63.59 -3.21 -21.10
C THR A 3 63.19 -4.30 -20.08
N LEU A 4 63.25 -5.56 -20.54
CA LEU A 4 63.32 -6.81 -19.77
C LEU A 4 64.75 -7.03 -19.25
N LEU A 5 64.94 -7.67 -18.09
CA LEU A 5 66.11 -8.51 -17.85
C LEU A 5 65.74 -9.76 -17.03
N LEU A 6 65.92 -10.92 -17.66
CA LEU A 6 66.01 -12.26 -17.09
C LEU A 6 67.45 -12.53 -16.61
N ALA A 7 67.59 -13.44 -15.62
CA ALA A 7 68.59 -14.52 -15.49
C ALA A 7 68.77 -14.86 -13.99
N THR A 8 69.00 -16.08 -13.48
CA THR A 8 69.04 -17.47 -13.94
C THR A 8 69.12 -18.35 -12.68
N VAL A 9 68.69 -19.60 -12.78
CA VAL A 9 68.71 -20.65 -11.75
C VAL A 9 70.12 -21.24 -11.58
N ALA A 10 70.50 -21.60 -10.34
CA ALA A 10 71.49 -22.65 -10.07
C ALA A 10 71.16 -23.36 -8.74
N GLY A 11 70.99 -24.68 -8.80
CA GLY A 11 70.81 -25.54 -7.64
C GLY A 11 72.12 -26.19 -7.18
N ALA A 12 72.15 -26.61 -5.92
CA ALA A 12 73.07 -27.65 -5.42
C ALA A 12 72.46 -28.31 -4.18
N ALA A 13 72.37 -29.65 -4.22
CA ALA A 13 71.97 -30.52 -3.14
C ALA A 13 73.20 -30.98 -2.34
N VAL A 14 73.08 -31.14 -1.02
CA VAL A 14 73.96 -32.00 -0.20
C VAL A 14 73.12 -32.67 0.89
N ALA A 15 73.41 -33.96 1.08
CA ALA A 15 72.65 -34.94 1.84
C ALA A 15 73.13 -35.14 3.28
N LEU A 16 72.20 -35.69 4.08
CA LEU A 16 72.30 -36.62 5.21
C LEU A 16 73.27 -36.38 6.38
N GLY A 17 72.69 -36.34 7.57
CA GLY A 17 73.33 -36.70 8.85
C GLY A 17 72.29 -37.15 9.87
N PHE A 18 72.05 -38.46 9.94
CA PHE A 18 71.24 -39.11 10.99
C PHE A 18 72.00 -39.09 12.32
N ALA A 19 71.33 -38.72 13.40
CA ALA A 19 71.71 -39.09 14.76
C ALA A 19 70.47 -39.57 15.52
N LEU A 20 70.45 -40.87 15.82
CA LEU A 20 69.48 -41.51 16.71
C LEU A 20 69.77 -41.14 18.18
N ALA A 21 68.71 -40.87 18.94
CA ALA A 21 68.71 -40.97 20.40
C ALA A 21 67.47 -41.78 20.84
N PRO A 22 67.53 -42.53 21.96
CA PRO A 22 66.69 -43.69 22.21
C PRO A 22 65.29 -43.35 22.78
N ARG A 23 64.37 -44.29 22.54
CA ARG A 23 62.99 -44.34 23.02
C ARG A 23 62.89 -44.34 24.55
N THR A 24 61.96 -43.56 25.08
CA THR A 24 61.22 -43.89 26.30
C THR A 24 59.76 -44.10 25.94
N ALA A 25 59.28 -45.32 26.17
CA ALA A 25 57.86 -45.67 26.11
C ALA A 25 57.14 -45.04 27.30
N ALA A 26 56.05 -44.32 27.05
CA ALA A 26 55.07 -43.95 28.06
C ALA A 26 53.69 -43.82 27.42
N ASP A 27 52.76 -44.61 27.97
CA ASP A 27 51.31 -44.63 27.86
C ASP A 27 50.60 -44.53 26.50
N ALA A 28 50.09 -45.70 26.08
CA ALA A 28 48.92 -45.80 25.24
C ALA A 28 47.68 -45.32 26.03
N GLY A 29 47.38 -44.03 25.94
CA GLY A 29 46.06 -43.50 26.28
C GLY A 29 45.01 -44.04 25.31
N THR A 30 43.96 -44.66 25.85
CA THR A 30 42.72 -45.00 25.15
C THR A 30 42.17 -43.81 24.37
N PRO A 31 41.72 -43.98 23.10
CA PRO A 31 41.07 -42.90 22.37
C PRO A 31 39.69 -42.63 22.99
N ASP A 32 39.51 -41.40 23.43
CA ASP A 32 38.28 -40.84 23.97
C ASP A 32 37.21 -40.75 22.85
N PRO A 33 36.06 -41.45 22.94
CA PRO A 33 35.10 -41.51 21.84
C PRO A 33 34.00 -40.44 21.98
N LEU A 34 34.34 -39.18 22.26
CA LEU A 34 33.33 -38.11 22.36
C LEU A 34 33.87 -36.74 21.91
N GLY A 35 34.44 -36.68 20.70
CA GLY A 35 34.63 -35.42 19.97
C GLY A 35 33.62 -35.33 18.83
N ALA A 36 32.39 -34.91 19.12
CA ALA A 36 31.46 -34.55 18.04
C ALA A 36 32.10 -33.44 17.21
N ALA A 37 32.24 -33.68 15.89
CA ALA A 37 32.69 -32.65 14.96
C ALA A 37 31.83 -31.39 15.15
N PRO A 38 32.41 -30.18 15.10
CA PRO A 38 31.63 -28.95 15.21
C PRO A 38 30.53 -29.00 14.14
N VAL A 39 29.27 -28.99 14.60
CA VAL A 39 28.11 -28.88 13.72
C VAL A 39 28.34 -27.63 12.88
N PRO A 40 28.31 -27.72 11.53
CA PRO A 40 28.42 -26.55 10.68
C PRO A 40 27.39 -25.51 11.15
N PRO A 41 27.74 -24.21 11.23
CA PRO A 41 26.74 -23.20 11.57
C PRO A 41 25.54 -23.40 10.66
N ALA A 42 24.35 -23.53 11.26
CA ALA A 42 23.13 -23.75 10.50
C ALA A 42 23.03 -22.69 9.41
N ALA A 43 22.72 -23.11 8.18
CA ALA A 43 22.55 -22.17 7.07
C ALA A 43 21.59 -21.04 7.51
N PRO A 44 21.86 -19.78 7.11
CA PRO A 44 20.97 -18.67 7.46
C PRO A 44 19.55 -18.98 6.99
N PRO A 45 18.50 -18.59 7.75
CA PRO A 45 17.12 -18.86 7.36
C PRO A 45 16.84 -18.32 5.97
N ARG A 46 16.13 -19.08 5.13
CA ARG A 46 15.69 -18.57 3.83
C ARG A 46 14.58 -17.56 4.09
N LEU A 47 14.91 -16.27 4.06
CA LEU A 47 13.96 -15.18 4.20
C LEU A 47 13.72 -14.51 2.85
N VAL A 48 12.47 -14.46 2.41
CA VAL A 48 12.03 -13.71 1.22
C VAL A 48 10.95 -12.72 1.65
N ALA A 49 10.98 -11.50 1.13
CA ALA A 49 9.97 -10.48 1.41
C ALA A 49 9.36 -9.94 0.12
N HIS A 50 8.03 -9.91 0.06
CA HIS A 50 7.28 -9.38 -1.07
C HIS A 50 6.45 -8.20 -0.59
N GLU A 51 6.63 -7.03 -1.21
CA GLU A 51 5.76 -5.88 -0.99
C GLU A 51 4.91 -5.62 -2.22
N TRP A 52 3.62 -5.40 -2.02
CA TRP A 52 2.79 -4.75 -3.03
C TRP A 52 1.87 -3.72 -2.41
N GLY A 53 1.41 -2.79 -3.23
CA GLY A 53 0.49 -1.75 -2.77
C GLY A 53 0.03 -0.84 -3.90
N THR A 54 -0.72 0.20 -3.53
CA THR A 54 -1.32 1.12 -4.49
C THR A 54 -1.05 2.58 -4.10
N PHE A 55 -0.63 3.38 -5.07
CA PHE A 55 -0.63 4.84 -4.99
C PHE A 55 -1.80 5.38 -5.82
N THR A 56 -2.77 5.99 -5.16
CA THR A 56 -3.91 6.64 -5.80
C THR A 56 -3.67 8.13 -5.92
N SER A 57 -3.97 8.72 -7.06
CA SER A 57 -3.87 10.15 -7.33
C SER A 57 -5.02 10.61 -8.21
N PHE A 58 -5.29 11.90 -8.20
CA PHE A 58 -6.40 12.48 -8.94
C PHE A 58 -5.97 13.75 -9.69
N SER A 59 -6.52 13.99 -10.87
CA SER A 59 -6.34 15.23 -11.64
C SER A 59 -7.60 15.66 -12.39
N GLY A 60 -7.67 16.94 -12.76
CA GLY A 60 -8.62 17.41 -13.75
C GLY A 60 -8.20 17.04 -15.17
N ALA A 61 -8.92 17.56 -16.16
CA ALA A 61 -8.62 17.31 -17.57
C ALA A 61 -7.26 17.87 -18.02
N ASP A 62 -6.75 18.88 -17.31
CA ASP A 62 -5.43 19.48 -17.56
C ASP A 62 -4.25 18.58 -17.19
N GLY A 63 -4.49 17.52 -16.41
CA GLY A 63 -3.49 16.57 -15.91
C GLY A 63 -2.66 17.09 -14.75
N VAL A 64 -3.02 18.22 -14.15
CA VAL A 64 -2.38 18.73 -12.93
C VAL A 64 -2.94 17.98 -11.72
N PRO A 65 -2.10 17.27 -10.94
CA PRO A 65 -2.58 16.50 -9.80
C PRO A 65 -3.10 17.42 -8.69
N VAL A 66 -4.19 17.03 -8.06
CA VAL A 66 -4.80 17.75 -6.93
C VAL A 66 -5.11 16.79 -5.78
N GLY A 67 -5.23 17.34 -4.58
CA GLY A 67 -5.72 16.59 -3.43
C GLY A 67 -7.19 16.19 -3.60
N PHE A 68 -7.59 15.09 -2.98
CA PHE A 68 -8.95 14.56 -3.04
C PHE A 68 -9.38 13.98 -1.69
N THR A 69 -10.66 13.65 -1.54
CA THR A 69 -11.17 12.98 -0.33
C THR A 69 -11.31 11.49 -0.64
N PRO A 70 -10.48 10.62 -0.03
CA PRO A 70 -10.59 9.18 -0.22
C PRO A 70 -11.76 8.62 0.60
N ASN A 71 -12.30 7.48 0.18
CA ASN A 71 -13.21 6.71 1.01
C ASN A 71 -12.39 5.85 1.99
N ASN A 72 -12.34 6.25 3.25
CA ASN A 72 -11.57 5.57 4.31
C ASN A 72 -12.47 5.00 5.41
N THR A 73 -13.73 4.68 5.10
CA THR A 73 -14.71 4.21 6.09
C THR A 73 -14.76 2.68 6.22
N ASP A 74 -13.89 1.99 5.49
CA ASP A 74 -13.88 0.55 5.25
C ASP A 74 -12.74 -0.21 5.94
N LEU A 75 -11.84 0.49 6.63
CA LEU A 75 -10.73 -0.14 7.34
C LEU A 75 -11.22 -1.01 8.51
N PRO A 76 -10.60 -2.19 8.74
CA PRO A 76 -10.91 -2.99 9.90
C PRO A 76 -10.66 -2.24 11.20
N ASN A 77 -11.52 -2.45 12.20
CA ASN A 77 -11.51 -1.66 13.44
C ASN A 77 -10.27 -1.86 14.36
N PHE A 78 -9.44 -2.85 14.05
CA PHE A 78 -8.19 -3.15 14.76
C PHE A 78 -6.98 -2.43 14.17
N VAL A 79 -7.13 -1.75 13.03
CA VAL A 79 -6.06 -0.97 12.40
C VAL A 79 -5.77 0.27 13.23
N TYR A 80 -4.48 0.55 13.49
CA TYR A 80 -4.04 1.80 14.10
C TYR A 80 -4.23 2.95 13.11
N ASP A 81 -4.73 4.08 13.59
CA ASP A 81 -4.93 5.28 12.78
C ASP A 81 -4.36 6.55 13.44
N SER A 82 -4.24 7.59 12.63
CA SER A 82 -3.89 8.93 13.08
C SER A 82 -5.15 9.67 13.53
N THR A 83 -5.03 10.52 14.55
CA THR A 83 -6.15 11.34 15.03
C THR A 83 -6.80 12.15 13.90
N PRO A 84 -8.09 12.55 14.00
CA PRO A 84 -8.83 13.16 12.89
C PRO A 84 -8.13 14.34 12.20
N ARG A 85 -7.38 15.15 12.96
CA ARG A 85 -6.58 16.29 12.47
C ARG A 85 -5.46 15.87 11.52
N PHE A 86 -4.91 14.68 11.69
CA PHE A 86 -3.81 14.12 10.89
C PHE A 86 -4.25 12.91 10.07
N SER A 87 -5.57 12.69 9.98
CA SER A 87 -6.15 11.68 9.12
C SER A 87 -5.68 11.84 7.69
N LYS A 88 -5.70 10.73 6.96
CA LYS A 88 -5.40 10.67 5.54
C LYS A 88 -6.19 11.68 4.70
N GLY A 89 -7.49 11.82 4.96
CA GLY A 89 -8.32 12.84 4.31
C GLY A 89 -7.91 14.28 4.63
N ALA A 90 -7.50 14.55 5.88
CA ALA A 90 -6.97 15.87 6.25
C ALA A 90 -5.65 16.17 5.52
N ARG A 91 -4.72 15.19 5.46
CA ARG A 91 -3.43 15.36 4.76
C ARG A 91 -3.61 15.63 3.25
N LEU A 92 -4.51 14.91 2.59
CA LEU A 92 -4.81 15.12 1.16
C LEU A 92 -5.45 16.50 0.90
N LYS A 93 -6.31 16.99 1.80
CA LYS A 93 -6.87 18.34 1.71
C LYS A 93 -5.84 19.46 1.92
N HIS A 94 -4.70 19.17 2.54
CA HIS A 94 -3.65 20.14 2.88
C HIS A 94 -2.33 19.85 2.15
N GLY A 95 -2.39 19.62 0.84
CA GLY A 95 -1.21 19.53 -0.03
C GLY A 95 -0.70 18.10 -0.28
N GLY A 96 -1.39 17.08 0.22
CA GLY A 96 -1.17 15.71 -0.24
C GLY A 96 -1.69 15.50 -1.67
N LEU A 97 -0.87 14.89 -2.52
CA LEU A 97 -1.19 14.62 -3.94
C LEU A 97 -1.40 13.14 -4.22
N VAL A 98 -0.81 12.28 -3.39
CA VAL A 98 -0.85 10.84 -3.55
C VAL A 98 -1.35 10.21 -2.27
N SER A 99 -2.35 9.36 -2.40
CA SER A 99 -2.86 8.50 -1.36
C SER A 99 -2.21 7.13 -1.47
N MET A 100 -1.43 6.72 -0.47
CA MET A 100 -0.88 5.38 -0.39
C MET A 100 -1.91 4.48 0.31
N GLU A 101 -2.57 3.62 -0.46
CA GLU A 101 -3.71 2.81 0.00
C GLU A 101 -3.25 1.54 0.72
N THR A 102 -3.03 0.39 0.08
CA THR A 102 -2.71 -0.86 0.83
C THR A 102 -1.33 -1.42 0.49
N PRO A 103 -0.23 -0.73 0.79
CA PRO A 103 1.04 -1.42 0.96
C PRO A 103 0.93 -2.51 2.00
N VAL A 104 1.22 -3.74 1.58
CA VAL A 104 1.40 -4.89 2.46
C VAL A 104 2.74 -5.55 2.19
N ILE A 105 3.38 -6.05 3.24
CA ILE A 105 4.64 -6.78 3.17
C ILE A 105 4.43 -8.21 3.66
N TYR A 106 4.59 -9.17 2.76
CA TYR A 106 4.58 -10.60 3.04
C TYR A 106 5.98 -11.12 3.30
N PHE A 107 6.04 -12.20 4.09
CA PHE A 107 7.26 -12.94 4.33
C PHE A 107 7.08 -14.41 3.96
N TYR A 108 8.15 -15.01 3.46
CA TYR A 108 8.28 -16.44 3.27
C TYR A 108 9.54 -16.89 4.00
N ALA A 109 9.36 -17.81 4.94
CA ALA A 109 10.42 -18.37 5.76
C ALA A 109 10.19 -19.87 5.97
N ASP A 110 11.28 -20.62 6.08
CA ASP A 110 11.28 -22.07 6.28
C ASP A 110 11.27 -22.49 7.76
N ARG A 111 11.47 -21.53 8.67
CA ARG A 111 11.44 -21.72 10.12
C ARG A 111 11.13 -20.42 10.84
N ASP A 112 10.83 -20.53 12.13
CA ASP A 112 10.71 -19.39 13.03
C ASP A 112 11.89 -18.42 12.88
N THR A 113 11.59 -17.17 12.54
CA THR A 113 12.60 -16.14 12.24
C THR A 113 12.13 -14.82 12.82
N ARG A 114 13.02 -14.06 13.47
CA ARG A 114 12.73 -12.67 13.88
C ARG A 114 13.24 -11.72 12.81
N VAL A 115 12.40 -10.74 12.43
CA VAL A 115 12.72 -9.75 11.41
C VAL A 115 12.39 -8.36 11.94
N SER A 116 13.37 -7.46 11.89
CA SER A 116 13.17 -6.03 12.03
C SER A 116 12.92 -5.42 10.66
N VAL A 117 11.90 -4.57 10.54
CA VAL A 117 11.49 -3.95 9.29
C VAL A 117 11.33 -2.46 9.50
N LYS A 118 11.93 -1.66 8.63
CA LYS A 118 11.81 -0.20 8.62
C LYS A 118 11.40 0.29 7.24
N VAL A 119 10.32 1.06 7.20
CA VAL A 119 9.91 1.82 6.01
C VAL A 119 10.09 3.30 6.29
N ASP A 120 10.90 3.96 5.47
CA ASP A 120 10.98 5.42 5.45
C ASP A 120 9.99 5.97 4.42
N PHE A 121 9.39 7.12 4.72
CA PHE A 121 8.54 7.86 3.80
C PHE A 121 8.97 9.34 3.70
N PRO A 122 10.08 9.63 3.00
CA PRO A 122 10.74 10.94 3.05
C PRO A 122 9.87 12.13 2.64
N LYS A 123 8.92 11.90 1.72
CA LYS A 123 7.99 12.91 1.19
C LYS A 123 6.54 12.59 1.53
N GLY A 124 6.30 12.01 2.71
CA GLY A 124 4.95 11.67 3.12
C GLY A 124 4.78 11.45 4.61
N TRP A 125 3.53 11.13 4.95
CA TRP A 125 3.06 10.78 6.29
C TRP A 125 2.50 9.38 6.27
N ILE A 126 2.74 8.64 7.34
CA ILE A 126 2.13 7.33 7.58
C ILE A 126 0.92 7.57 8.46
N THR A 127 -0.24 7.15 7.98
CA THR A 127 -1.53 7.53 8.58
C THR A 127 -2.22 6.38 9.26
N GLU A 128 -2.08 5.16 8.74
CA GLU A 128 -2.68 3.95 9.29
C GLU A 128 -1.72 2.76 9.17
N TRP A 129 -1.75 1.82 10.13
CA TRP A 129 -0.91 0.62 10.09
C TRP A 129 -1.42 -0.53 10.96
N TYR A 130 -0.94 -1.73 10.69
CA TYR A 130 -1.14 -2.93 11.52
C TYR A 130 -0.08 -3.98 11.15
N PRO A 131 0.41 -4.83 12.07
CA PRO A 131 0.17 -4.85 13.51
C PRO A 131 0.97 -3.76 14.24
N PHE A 132 1.07 -3.87 15.57
CA PHE A 132 1.79 -2.96 16.44
C PHE A 132 3.21 -2.69 15.94
N ALA A 133 3.51 -1.41 15.72
CA ALA A 133 4.82 -0.94 15.29
C ALA A 133 5.69 -0.61 16.52
N HIS A 134 6.82 -1.31 16.68
CA HIS A 134 7.80 -1.01 17.72
C HIS A 134 8.32 0.44 17.64
N GLY A 135 8.41 1.00 16.43
CA GLY A 135 8.64 2.42 16.20
C GLY A 135 7.52 3.02 15.36
N ALA A 136 6.46 3.50 16.01
CA ALA A 136 5.37 4.20 15.34
C ALA A 136 5.80 5.55 14.73
N PRO A 137 5.08 6.08 13.73
CA PRO A 137 5.39 7.37 13.11
C PRO A 137 5.46 8.51 14.11
N VAL A 138 6.64 9.11 14.27
CA VAL A 138 6.84 10.25 15.17
C VAL A 138 6.33 11.53 14.53
N ARG A 139 5.66 12.34 15.34
CA ARG A 139 5.18 13.67 14.96
C ARG A 139 6.14 14.75 15.45
N THR A 140 6.55 15.61 14.53
CA THR A 140 7.36 16.79 14.81
C THR A 140 6.83 17.95 13.97
N GLU A 141 7.05 19.19 14.38
CA GLU A 141 6.60 20.35 13.60
C GLU A 141 7.16 20.33 12.16
N LYS A 142 8.44 19.93 12.02
CA LYS A 142 9.10 19.78 10.73
C LYS A 142 8.40 18.73 9.86
N ASN A 143 8.19 17.53 10.39
CA ASN A 143 7.60 16.45 9.62
C ASN A 143 6.14 16.71 9.32
N ASP A 144 5.39 17.34 10.23
CA ASP A 144 3.99 17.69 10.00
C ASP A 144 3.81 18.67 8.84
N LYS A 145 4.81 19.53 8.56
CA LYS A 145 4.80 20.45 7.41
C LYS A 145 5.28 19.80 6.12
N ALA A 146 6.36 19.02 6.16
CA ALA A 146 7.10 18.59 4.97
C ALA A 146 6.96 17.09 4.61
N GLY A 147 6.31 16.29 5.45
CA GLY A 147 6.45 14.84 5.42
C GLY A 147 7.77 14.38 6.04
N GLY A 148 8.16 13.12 5.80
CA GLY A 148 9.43 12.58 6.29
C GLY A 148 9.28 11.73 7.54
N GLN A 149 8.26 10.88 7.56
CA GLN A 149 8.05 9.91 8.63
C GLN A 149 8.71 8.57 8.31
N ASN A 150 8.80 7.72 9.33
CA ASN A 150 9.15 6.31 9.18
C ASN A 150 8.31 5.49 10.15
N ILE A 151 8.23 4.20 9.88
CA ILE A 151 7.60 3.20 10.75
C ILE A 151 8.50 1.98 10.86
N ARG A 152 8.48 1.34 12.03
CA ARG A 152 9.32 0.17 12.33
C ARG A 152 8.55 -0.92 13.06
N TRP A 153 8.79 -2.16 12.66
CA TRP A 153 8.30 -3.35 13.33
C TRP A 153 9.44 -4.29 13.67
N ASP A 154 9.27 -5.00 14.79
CA ASP A 154 10.04 -6.20 15.09
C ASP A 154 9.04 -7.35 15.18
N VAL A 155 9.09 -8.28 14.22
CA VAL A 155 8.10 -9.35 14.07
C VAL A 155 8.74 -10.72 14.22
N LYS A 156 8.01 -11.67 14.79
CA LYS A 156 8.30 -13.10 14.71
C LYS A 156 7.51 -13.69 13.53
N LEU A 157 8.20 -14.34 12.62
CA LEU A 157 7.61 -15.15 11.55
C LEU A 157 7.36 -16.57 12.07
N THR A 158 6.18 -17.13 11.79
CA THR A 158 5.74 -18.43 12.33
C THR A 158 5.17 -19.31 11.21
N PRO A 159 6.01 -20.06 10.46
CA PRO A 159 5.54 -20.90 9.34
C PRO A 159 4.67 -22.09 9.77
N ASP A 160 4.93 -22.66 10.95
CA ASP A 160 4.28 -23.90 11.41
C ASP A 160 3.08 -23.65 12.34
N GLU A 161 2.81 -22.39 12.71
CA GLU A 161 1.68 -22.04 13.58
C GLU A 161 0.38 -21.87 12.75
N PRO A 162 -0.76 -22.43 13.20
CA PRO A 162 -2.04 -22.22 12.54
C PRO A 162 -2.41 -20.73 12.42
N ALA A 163 -2.84 -20.35 11.23
CA ALA A 163 -3.22 -18.97 10.91
C ALA A 163 -4.52 -18.54 11.60
N HIS A 164 -4.41 -17.80 12.70
CA HIS A 164 -5.52 -17.10 13.34
C HIS A 164 -5.24 -15.60 13.33
N PHE A 165 -6.03 -14.86 12.54
CA PHE A 165 -5.87 -13.42 12.31
C PHE A 165 -7.14 -12.67 12.73
N PRO A 166 -7.01 -11.42 13.20
CA PRO A 166 -8.15 -10.64 13.66
C PRO A 166 -9.15 -10.39 12.54
N ARG A 167 -10.43 -10.26 12.90
CA ARG A 167 -11.50 -9.83 12.02
C ARG A 167 -12.34 -8.78 12.73
N ASP A 168 -13.10 -8.02 11.96
CA ASP A 168 -14.08 -7.09 12.50
C ASP A 168 -15.06 -7.84 13.41
N ARG A 169 -15.44 -7.21 14.54
CA ARG A 169 -16.28 -7.81 15.60
C ARG A 169 -17.63 -8.39 15.12
N ASN A 170 -18.10 -7.97 13.95
CA ASN A 170 -19.38 -8.39 13.38
C ASN A 170 -19.23 -9.40 12.23
N ASP A 171 -18.02 -9.94 12.00
CA ASP A 171 -17.69 -10.81 10.86
C ASP A 171 -18.19 -10.26 9.50
N ARG A 172 -18.26 -8.93 9.39
CA ARG A 172 -18.63 -8.29 8.12
C ARG A 172 -17.58 -8.66 7.08
N GLU A 173 -18.05 -9.05 5.91
CA GLU A 173 -17.18 -9.26 4.76
C GLU A 173 -16.43 -7.96 4.47
N ASN A 174 -15.11 -7.99 4.62
CA ASN A 174 -14.23 -6.85 4.35
C ASN A 174 -13.23 -7.26 3.27
N HIS A 175 -13.20 -6.49 2.18
CA HIS A 175 -12.37 -6.76 1.00
C HIS A 175 -10.86 -6.80 1.29
N TYR A 176 -10.38 -6.17 2.37
CA TYR A 176 -8.98 -6.27 2.79
C TYR A 176 -8.58 -7.71 3.18
N TYR A 177 -9.51 -8.55 3.61
CA TYR A 177 -9.19 -9.93 4.00
C TYR A 177 -8.79 -10.82 2.81
N HIS A 178 -9.08 -10.43 1.56
CA HIS A 178 -8.56 -11.13 0.39
C HIS A 178 -7.03 -11.09 0.30
N ALA A 179 -6.38 -10.08 0.89
CA ALA A 179 -4.92 -10.02 1.01
C ALA A 179 -4.35 -11.20 1.83
N ARG A 180 -5.17 -11.93 2.59
CA ARG A 180 -4.74 -13.14 3.30
C ARG A 180 -4.68 -14.39 2.42
N GLU A 181 -5.18 -14.35 1.17
CA GLU A 181 -5.26 -15.49 0.25
C GLU A 181 -3.90 -15.79 -0.44
N THR A 182 -2.79 -15.80 0.31
CA THR A 182 -1.41 -16.05 -0.18
C THR A 182 -0.77 -17.27 0.50
N ASP A 183 0.47 -17.61 0.15
CA ASP A 183 1.26 -18.66 0.84
C ASP A 183 2.27 -18.08 1.84
N ALA A 184 2.19 -16.78 2.11
CA ALA A 184 3.05 -16.12 3.09
C ALA A 184 2.83 -16.66 4.51
N VAL A 185 3.89 -16.65 5.31
CA VAL A 185 3.85 -17.10 6.70
C VAL A 185 3.18 -16.06 7.60
N GLY A 186 2.62 -16.51 8.72
CA GLY A 186 2.08 -15.61 9.73
C GLY A 186 3.18 -14.77 10.39
N ILE A 187 2.83 -13.56 10.78
CA ILE A 187 3.66 -12.67 11.60
C ILE A 187 3.02 -12.45 12.96
N GLN A 188 3.85 -12.20 13.96
CA GLN A 188 3.44 -11.88 15.32
C GLN A 188 4.26 -10.71 15.88
N THR A 189 3.58 -9.78 16.54
CA THR A 189 4.18 -8.71 17.35
C THR A 189 3.70 -8.77 18.78
N GLU A 190 4.55 -8.32 19.70
CA GLU A 190 4.29 -8.27 21.13
C GLU A 190 4.00 -6.83 21.56
N VAL A 191 2.89 -6.63 22.29
CA VAL A 191 2.47 -5.33 22.85
C VAL A 191 2.55 -5.42 24.37
N ALA A 192 3.44 -4.65 25.00
CA ALA A 192 3.56 -4.62 26.46
C ALA A 192 2.33 -3.94 27.09
N GLY A 193 1.68 -4.61 28.05
CA GLY A 193 0.40 -4.24 28.66
C GLY A 193 0.35 -2.93 29.47
N GLY A 194 1.41 -2.11 29.46
CA GLY A 194 1.37 -0.73 29.98
C GLY A 194 0.68 0.26 29.04
N ASN A 195 0.66 -0.04 27.73
CA ASN A 195 0.01 0.78 26.70
C ASN A 195 -1.33 0.19 26.20
N ALA A 196 -1.71 -1.01 26.69
CA ALA A 196 -2.92 -1.72 26.27
C ALA A 196 -4.23 -1.09 26.80
N ALA A 197 -4.16 -0.06 27.66
CA ALA A 197 -5.33 0.56 28.25
C ALA A 197 -6.09 1.52 27.30
N GLU A 198 -5.48 1.95 26.19
CA GLU A 198 -6.18 2.71 25.14
C GLU A 198 -6.71 1.82 24.00
N ASP A 199 -6.31 0.54 23.96
CA ASP A 199 -6.77 -0.45 22.98
C ASP A 199 -8.13 -1.05 23.40
N ALA A 200 -9.18 -0.22 23.47
CA ALA A 200 -10.56 -0.64 23.78
C ALA A 200 -11.18 -1.60 22.74
N ASN A 201 -10.47 -1.87 21.64
CA ASN A 201 -10.95 -2.72 20.55
C ASN A 201 -10.52 -4.20 20.64
N TYR A 202 -9.57 -4.56 21.51
CA TYR A 202 -9.21 -5.97 21.75
C TYR A 202 -9.88 -6.46 23.05
N ASP A 203 -10.98 -7.21 22.92
CA ASP A 203 -11.55 -7.92 24.07
C ASP A 203 -10.72 -9.19 24.34
N GLU A 204 -9.57 -8.99 24.97
CA GLU A 204 -9.01 -10.02 25.84
C GLU A 204 -8.71 -9.37 27.19
N ARG A 205 -9.75 -9.30 28.02
CA ARG A 205 -9.73 -9.19 29.49
C ARG A 205 -8.34 -8.90 30.09
N GLY A 206 -8.10 -7.60 30.33
CA GLY A 206 -7.14 -7.05 31.30
C GLY A 206 -6.04 -7.96 31.83
N LEU A 207 -4.97 -8.14 31.06
CA LEU A 207 -3.72 -8.65 31.61
C LEU A 207 -2.95 -7.50 32.26
N ARG A 208 -3.19 -7.25 33.56
CA ARG A 208 -2.29 -6.44 34.40
C ARG A 208 -0.87 -7.03 34.28
N GLY A 209 0.00 -6.37 33.52
CA GLY A 209 1.41 -6.77 33.33
C GLY A 209 1.66 -7.85 32.26
N GLY A 210 0.68 -8.17 31.39
CA GLY A 210 0.87 -9.15 30.31
C GLY A 210 1.28 -8.53 28.97
N THR A 211 1.77 -9.37 28.07
CA THR A 211 2.06 -9.03 26.67
C THR A 211 0.88 -9.49 25.82
N VAL A 212 0.29 -8.58 25.02
CA VAL A 212 -0.72 -8.92 24.02
C VAL A 212 -0.03 -9.29 22.72
N LEU A 213 -0.44 -10.40 22.11
CA LEU A 213 0.06 -10.81 20.81
C LEU A 213 -0.86 -10.31 19.71
N GLN A 214 -0.31 -9.56 18.78
CA GLN A 214 -1.00 -9.21 17.54
C GLN A 214 -0.44 -10.05 16.40
N ARG A 215 -1.33 -10.60 15.57
CA ARG A 215 -1.00 -11.52 14.49
C ARG A 215 -1.63 -11.06 13.19
N GLU A 216 -0.92 -11.22 12.09
CA GLU A 216 -1.42 -10.99 10.73
C GLU A 216 -0.63 -11.84 9.75
N LYS A 217 -1.05 -11.90 8.49
CA LYS A 217 -0.29 -12.52 7.40
C LYS A 217 0.76 -11.60 6.76
N PHE A 218 0.68 -10.31 7.04
CA PHE A 218 1.49 -9.27 6.43
C PHE A 218 1.63 -8.06 7.35
N LEU A 219 2.66 -7.26 7.15
CA LEU A 219 2.68 -5.88 7.64
C LEU A 219 1.80 -5.04 6.73
N PHE A 220 0.96 -4.18 7.30
CA PHE A 220 0.11 -3.25 6.59
C PHE A 220 0.45 -1.83 6.99
N TYR A 221 0.53 -0.92 6.01
CA TYR A 221 0.69 0.50 6.29
C TYR A 221 0.14 1.35 5.16
N ARG A 222 -0.44 2.50 5.50
CA ARG A 222 -0.99 3.50 4.57
C ARG A 222 -0.37 4.87 4.83
N GLY A 223 -0.56 5.77 3.89
CA GLY A 223 -0.06 7.12 4.05
C GLY A 223 -0.52 8.11 3.00
N VAL A 224 0.05 9.31 3.07
CA VAL A 224 -0.16 10.39 2.12
C VAL A 224 1.19 10.97 1.70
N GLY A 225 1.40 11.06 0.40
CA GLY A 225 2.58 11.65 -0.23
C GLY A 225 2.32 13.05 -0.79
N THR A 226 3.34 13.91 -0.75
CA THR A 226 3.33 15.27 -1.32
C THR A 226 4.02 15.36 -2.69
N PHE A 227 4.51 14.23 -3.21
CA PHE A 227 5.15 14.15 -4.51
C PHE A 227 4.12 14.01 -5.64
N PRO A 228 4.43 14.46 -6.87
CA PRO A 228 3.56 14.23 -8.02
C PRO A 228 3.48 12.73 -8.36
N PRO A 229 2.36 12.26 -8.95
CA PRO A 229 2.26 10.88 -9.38
C PRO A 229 3.34 10.56 -10.45
N PRO A 230 3.94 9.36 -10.43
CA PRO A 230 4.99 8.97 -11.38
C PRO A 230 4.56 9.05 -12.86
N VAL A 231 3.29 8.84 -13.16
CA VAL A 231 2.71 8.98 -14.50
C VAL A 231 1.50 9.89 -14.42
N THR A 232 1.43 10.87 -15.32
CA THR A 232 0.31 11.81 -15.43
C THR A 232 -0.48 11.57 -16.72
N VAL A 233 -1.75 11.97 -16.70
CA VAL A 233 -2.64 11.91 -17.86
C VAL A 233 -3.29 13.27 -18.06
N ARG A 234 -3.26 13.78 -19.29
CA ARG A 234 -4.05 14.94 -19.70
C ARG A 234 -5.18 14.48 -20.62
N ALA A 235 -6.41 14.84 -20.32
CA ALA A 235 -7.56 14.55 -21.17
C ALA A 235 -7.75 15.67 -22.20
N LEU A 236 -7.63 15.33 -23.49
CA LEU A 236 -7.65 16.28 -24.60
C LEU A 236 -9.06 16.50 -25.19
N GLY A 237 -10.06 15.78 -24.67
CA GLY A 237 -11.44 15.79 -25.16
C GLY A 237 -11.68 14.80 -26.31
N GLY A 238 -12.93 14.46 -26.55
CA GLY A 238 -13.32 13.50 -27.58
C GLY A 238 -12.65 12.13 -27.38
N ASP A 239 -12.63 11.67 -26.12
CA ASP A 239 -11.97 10.44 -25.65
C ASP A 239 -10.45 10.38 -25.91
N LYS A 240 -9.79 11.47 -26.33
CA LYS A 240 -8.33 11.50 -26.48
C LYS A 240 -7.64 11.83 -25.17
N VAL A 241 -6.54 11.13 -24.89
CA VAL A 241 -5.71 11.35 -23.71
C VAL A 241 -4.24 11.35 -24.09
N ARG A 242 -3.44 12.09 -23.30
CA ARG A 242 -1.99 12.12 -23.38
C ARG A 242 -1.41 11.62 -22.07
N VAL A 243 -0.68 10.52 -22.12
CA VAL A 243 0.01 9.90 -20.98
C VAL A 243 1.47 10.32 -21.00
N VAL A 244 2.02 10.74 -19.86
CA VAL A 244 3.43 11.15 -19.73
C VAL A 244 4.10 10.37 -18.61
N ASN A 245 5.19 9.68 -18.92
CA ASN A 245 6.00 8.99 -17.93
C ASN A 245 7.02 9.94 -17.28
N GLY A 246 6.72 10.41 -16.07
CA GLY A 246 7.60 11.20 -15.23
C GLY A 246 8.33 10.39 -14.14
N ALA A 247 8.29 9.06 -14.19
CA ALA A 247 8.71 8.20 -13.08
C ALA A 247 10.24 8.10 -12.90
N GLY A 248 11.02 8.59 -13.87
CA GLY A 248 12.49 8.45 -13.89
C GLY A 248 12.99 7.05 -14.30
N GLY A 249 12.10 6.18 -14.78
CA GLY A 249 12.42 4.87 -15.33
C GLY A 249 11.30 4.36 -16.24
N LYS A 250 11.54 3.26 -16.96
CA LYS A 250 10.52 2.64 -17.82
C LYS A 250 9.34 2.15 -16.97
N VAL A 251 8.14 2.53 -17.38
CA VAL A 251 6.88 2.08 -16.76
C VAL A 251 6.30 0.95 -17.61
N THR A 252 5.76 -0.07 -16.96
CA THR A 252 5.15 -1.25 -17.61
C THR A 252 3.73 -1.47 -17.08
N GLY A 253 2.98 -2.41 -17.68
CA GLY A 253 1.61 -2.71 -17.28
C GLY A 253 0.65 -1.52 -17.39
N LEU A 254 0.94 -0.55 -18.27
CA LEU A 254 0.06 0.61 -18.45
C LEU A 254 -1.26 0.15 -19.08
N VAL A 255 -2.38 0.53 -18.46
CA VAL A 255 -3.72 0.25 -18.97
C VAL A 255 -4.66 1.42 -18.65
N LEU A 256 -5.35 1.90 -19.68
CA LEU A 256 -6.45 2.85 -19.51
C LEU A 256 -7.73 2.08 -19.20
N VAL A 257 -8.52 2.62 -18.29
CA VAL A 257 -9.78 2.02 -17.83
C VAL A 257 -10.86 3.10 -17.83
N THR A 258 -12.02 2.74 -18.35
CA THR A 258 -13.25 3.51 -18.23
C THR A 258 -14.31 2.68 -17.53
N VAL A 259 -15.10 3.32 -16.68
CA VAL A 259 -16.34 2.75 -16.17
C VAL A 259 -17.41 3.79 -16.40
N ARG A 260 -18.38 3.45 -17.24
CA ARG A 260 -19.47 4.34 -17.66
C ARG A 260 -20.80 3.59 -17.58
N ALA A 261 -21.72 4.08 -16.74
CA ALA A 261 -23.01 3.43 -16.50
C ALA A 261 -22.87 1.93 -16.15
N GLY A 262 -21.94 1.60 -15.27
CA GLY A 262 -21.63 0.24 -14.82
C GLY A 262 -20.92 -0.64 -15.85
N LYS A 263 -20.58 -0.13 -17.05
CA LYS A 263 -19.85 -0.87 -18.07
C LYS A 263 -18.36 -0.52 -18.02
N THR A 264 -17.52 -1.53 -17.88
CA THR A 264 -16.06 -1.40 -17.90
C THR A 264 -15.55 -1.45 -19.34
N GLY A 265 -14.70 -0.51 -19.73
CA GLY A 265 -13.83 -0.62 -20.90
C GLY A 265 -12.36 -0.58 -20.46
N PHE A 266 -11.47 -1.32 -21.12
CA PHE A 266 -10.05 -1.22 -20.85
C PHE A 266 -9.19 -1.33 -22.12
N ARG A 267 -8.03 -0.67 -22.12
CA ARG A 267 -7.07 -0.71 -23.23
C ARG A 267 -5.66 -0.82 -22.66
N PRO A 268 -5.00 -1.99 -22.80
CA PRO A 268 -3.58 -2.10 -22.55
C PRO A 268 -2.82 -1.12 -23.44
N VAL A 269 -1.98 -0.32 -22.82
CA VAL A 269 -1.09 0.64 -23.47
C VAL A 269 0.31 0.03 -23.63
N GLY A 270 0.69 -0.89 -22.74
CA GLY A 270 1.97 -1.60 -22.77
C GLY A 270 3.00 -0.94 -21.88
N GLU A 271 4.13 -0.54 -22.47
CA GLU A 271 5.26 0.07 -21.76
C GLU A 271 5.50 1.49 -22.28
N LEU A 272 6.08 2.35 -21.41
CA LEU A 272 6.43 3.72 -21.77
C LEU A 272 7.80 4.06 -21.19
N GLU A 273 8.73 4.45 -22.06
CA GLU A 273 10.09 4.84 -21.66
C GLU A 273 10.09 6.10 -20.78
N SER A 274 11.17 6.31 -20.02
CA SER A 274 11.28 7.48 -19.14
C SER A 274 11.23 8.78 -19.93
N GLY A 275 10.39 9.72 -19.51
CA GLY A 275 10.18 11.01 -20.18
C GLY A 275 9.34 10.93 -21.46
N ALA A 276 8.98 9.72 -21.91
CA ALA A 276 8.17 9.56 -23.12
C ALA A 276 6.72 9.99 -22.89
N THR A 277 6.10 10.39 -24.00
CA THR A 277 4.70 10.80 -24.08
C THR A 277 3.98 9.91 -25.08
N LEU A 278 2.73 9.54 -24.77
CA LEU A 278 1.88 8.78 -25.66
C LEU A 278 0.49 9.42 -25.76
N ASP A 279 0.06 9.69 -26.99
CA ASP A 279 -1.32 10.02 -27.29
C ASP A 279 -2.09 8.76 -27.64
N THR A 280 -3.23 8.57 -26.99
CA THR A 280 -4.11 7.42 -27.23
C THR A 280 -5.55 7.80 -26.95
N GLN A 281 -6.45 6.83 -27.05
CA GLN A 281 -7.87 7.01 -26.78
C GLN A 281 -8.31 6.25 -25.53
N LEU A 282 -9.37 6.72 -24.92
CA LEU A 282 -10.09 5.99 -23.88
C LEU A 282 -10.77 4.75 -24.48
N PRO A 283 -10.79 3.62 -23.78
CA PRO A 283 -11.54 2.43 -24.19
C PRO A 283 -13.04 2.59 -23.95
N SER A 284 -13.83 1.83 -24.70
CA SER A 284 -15.27 1.66 -24.49
C SER A 284 -15.69 0.20 -24.42
N ASP A 285 -14.75 -0.71 -24.63
CA ASP A 285 -14.93 -2.15 -24.80
C ASP A 285 -14.05 -2.94 -23.83
N GLY A 286 -14.48 -4.17 -23.56
CA GLY A 286 -13.87 -5.07 -22.59
C GLY A 286 -14.81 -5.38 -21.42
N THR A 287 -14.29 -6.13 -20.46
CA THR A 287 -15.01 -6.54 -19.26
C THR A 287 -14.14 -6.43 -18.01
N ARG A 288 -14.80 -6.34 -16.87
CA ARG A 288 -14.14 -6.40 -15.55
C ARG A 288 -13.27 -7.64 -15.38
N ALA A 289 -13.75 -8.80 -15.85
CA ALA A 289 -13.03 -10.06 -15.72
C ALA A 289 -11.75 -10.09 -16.57
N GLU A 290 -11.80 -9.58 -17.81
CA GLU A 290 -10.63 -9.49 -18.68
C GLU A 290 -9.58 -8.51 -18.14
N LEU A 291 -10.02 -7.36 -17.62
CA LEU A 291 -9.13 -6.39 -16.96
C LEU A 291 -8.46 -7.00 -15.73
N GLY A 292 -9.22 -7.71 -14.89
CA GLY A 292 -8.67 -8.44 -13.74
C GLY A 292 -7.64 -9.48 -14.15
N ALA A 293 -7.93 -10.29 -15.18
CA ALA A 293 -6.99 -11.28 -15.72
C ALA A 293 -5.72 -10.65 -16.30
N PHE A 294 -5.86 -9.51 -17.00
CA PHE A 294 -4.73 -8.72 -17.49
C PHE A 294 -3.84 -8.26 -16.33
N LEU A 295 -4.41 -7.66 -15.29
CA LEU A 295 -3.63 -7.17 -14.15
C LEU A 295 -2.94 -8.30 -13.39
N VAL A 296 -3.61 -9.45 -13.17
CA VAL A 296 -2.96 -10.62 -12.55
C VAL A 296 -1.74 -11.05 -13.37
N LYS A 297 -1.86 -11.10 -14.70
CA LYS A 297 -0.75 -11.43 -15.60
C LYS A 297 0.42 -10.44 -15.46
N GLU A 298 0.15 -9.15 -15.53
CA GLU A 298 1.19 -8.10 -15.45
C GLU A 298 1.87 -8.08 -14.07
N LEU A 299 1.10 -8.24 -13.00
CA LEU A 299 1.61 -8.31 -11.63
C LEU A 299 2.50 -9.55 -11.40
N THR A 300 2.12 -10.70 -11.95
CA THR A 300 2.95 -11.91 -11.90
C THR A 300 4.21 -11.76 -12.76
N ALA A 301 4.12 -11.15 -13.94
CA ALA A 301 5.28 -10.85 -14.76
C ALA A 301 6.27 -9.89 -14.06
N ALA A 302 5.77 -9.02 -13.18
CA ALA A 302 6.57 -8.11 -12.37
C ALA A 302 7.20 -8.77 -11.12
N GLY A 303 6.93 -10.05 -10.87
CA GLY A 303 7.57 -10.85 -9.83
C GLY A 303 6.67 -11.28 -8.67
N LEU A 304 5.40 -10.84 -8.62
CA LEU A 304 4.49 -11.34 -7.60
C LEU A 304 4.15 -12.82 -7.82
N TYR A 305 4.00 -13.57 -6.74
CA TYR A 305 3.46 -14.92 -6.85
C TYR A 305 2.00 -14.88 -7.31
N ALA A 306 1.56 -15.92 -8.01
CA ALA A 306 0.23 -15.95 -8.63
C ALA A 306 -0.92 -15.73 -7.62
N LYS A 307 -0.77 -16.22 -6.37
CA LYS A 307 -1.75 -15.98 -5.30
C LYS A 307 -1.73 -14.54 -4.79
N GLU A 308 -0.56 -13.91 -4.70
CA GLU A 308 -0.43 -12.50 -4.32
C GLU A 308 -1.07 -11.58 -5.37
N ALA A 309 -0.79 -11.82 -6.65
CA ALA A 309 -1.38 -11.03 -7.74
C ALA A 309 -2.91 -11.14 -7.75
N LYS A 310 -3.45 -12.35 -7.57
CA LYS A 310 -4.91 -12.57 -7.46
C LYS A 310 -5.49 -11.88 -6.22
N ALA A 311 -4.83 -12.01 -5.06
CA ALA A 311 -5.26 -11.37 -3.83
C ALA A 311 -5.32 -9.85 -3.97
N MET A 312 -4.27 -9.23 -4.54
CA MET A 312 -4.22 -7.79 -4.79
C MET A 312 -5.36 -7.32 -5.69
N VAL A 313 -5.56 -7.98 -6.85
CA VAL A 313 -6.65 -7.62 -7.78
C VAL A 313 -8.00 -7.78 -7.12
N LYS A 314 -8.23 -8.86 -6.36
CA LYS A 314 -9.49 -9.11 -5.66
C LYS A 314 -9.76 -8.09 -4.55
N THR A 315 -8.74 -7.67 -3.80
CA THR A 315 -8.86 -6.60 -2.79
C THR A 315 -9.35 -5.28 -3.40
N TRP A 316 -8.98 -4.99 -4.65
CA TRP A 316 -9.28 -3.71 -5.30
C TRP A 316 -10.35 -3.78 -6.39
N ASP A 317 -10.89 -4.95 -6.66
CA ASP A 317 -11.81 -5.24 -7.76
C ASP A 317 -13.00 -4.26 -7.81
N ALA A 318 -13.62 -3.93 -6.67
CA ALA A 318 -14.72 -2.96 -6.60
C ALA A 318 -14.27 -1.54 -6.95
N ALA A 319 -13.20 -1.06 -6.32
CA ALA A 319 -12.71 0.30 -6.46
C ALA A 319 -12.08 0.56 -7.84
N TRP A 320 -11.34 -0.41 -8.39
CA TRP A 320 -10.67 -0.26 -9.68
C TRP A 320 -11.60 -0.45 -10.87
N PHE A 321 -12.59 -1.34 -10.78
CA PHE A 321 -13.37 -1.75 -11.95
C PHE A 321 -14.86 -1.46 -11.84
N GLY A 322 -15.37 -1.15 -10.65
CA GLY A 322 -16.79 -0.88 -10.39
C GLY A 322 -17.13 0.59 -10.23
N GLU A 323 -16.21 1.43 -9.76
CA GLU A 323 -16.45 2.87 -9.60
C GLU A 323 -16.50 3.57 -10.95
N GLU A 324 -17.51 4.42 -11.17
CA GLU A 324 -17.64 5.28 -12.35
C GLU A 324 -16.41 6.18 -12.52
N GLY A 325 -16.02 6.42 -13.77
CA GLY A 325 -14.97 7.38 -14.11
C GLY A 325 -13.89 6.81 -15.03
N THR A 326 -12.82 7.60 -15.18
CA THR A 326 -11.68 7.29 -16.03
C THR A 326 -10.41 7.22 -15.22
N ARG A 327 -9.60 6.18 -15.45
CA ARG A 327 -8.36 5.97 -14.71
C ARG A 327 -7.28 5.31 -15.55
N LEU A 328 -6.04 5.63 -15.23
CA LEU A 328 -4.85 4.94 -15.70
C LEU A 328 -4.32 4.07 -14.55
N LEU A 329 -4.08 2.79 -14.84
CA LEU A 329 -3.31 1.90 -13.97
C LEU A 329 -1.95 1.62 -14.60
N TYR A 330 -0.90 1.52 -13.78
CA TYR A 330 0.45 1.21 -14.24
C TYR A 330 1.30 0.62 -13.10
N LEU A 331 2.36 -0.10 -13.47
CA LEU A 331 3.35 -0.56 -12.50
C LEU A 331 4.40 0.53 -12.25
N VAL A 332 4.56 0.91 -10.98
CA VAL A 332 5.57 1.88 -10.57
C VAL A 332 6.96 1.26 -10.71
N PRO A 333 7.92 1.91 -11.39
CA PRO A 333 9.25 1.35 -11.54
C PRO A 333 9.90 1.07 -10.18
N ARG A 334 10.58 -0.08 -10.04
CA ARG A 334 11.23 -0.50 -8.79
C ARG A 334 12.09 0.59 -8.17
N ALA A 335 12.93 1.25 -8.97
CA ALA A 335 13.79 2.34 -8.53
C ALA A 335 13.01 3.53 -7.96
N LYS A 336 11.84 3.84 -8.54
CA LYS A 336 10.96 4.90 -8.03
C LYS A 336 10.31 4.48 -6.71
N THR A 337 9.91 3.22 -6.57
CA THR A 337 9.41 2.69 -5.30
C THR A 337 10.48 2.75 -4.21
N ASP A 338 11.75 2.40 -4.51
CA ASP A 338 12.85 2.50 -3.54
C ASP A 338 13.18 3.94 -3.16
N GLU A 339 13.06 4.90 -4.09
CA GLU A 339 13.20 6.33 -3.80
C GLU A 339 12.09 6.84 -2.87
N LEU A 340 10.84 6.46 -3.15
CA LEU A 340 9.67 6.96 -2.43
C LEU A 340 9.48 6.31 -1.05
N LEU A 341 9.78 5.01 -0.96
CA LEU A 341 9.59 4.18 0.22
C LEU A 341 10.85 3.35 0.49
N PRO A 342 11.97 3.94 0.95
CA PRO A 342 13.15 3.17 1.30
C PRO A 342 12.80 2.09 2.34
N LEU A 343 13.19 0.84 2.06
CA LEU A 343 12.89 -0.32 2.88
C LEU A 343 14.19 -0.93 3.41
N THR A 344 14.26 -1.11 4.72
CA THR A 344 15.38 -1.80 5.39
C THR A 344 14.84 -2.96 6.20
N MET A 345 15.53 -4.10 6.16
CA MET A 345 15.15 -5.32 6.88
C MET A 345 16.36 -6.02 7.47
N GLU A 346 16.24 -6.52 8.69
CA GLU A 346 17.26 -7.31 9.37
C GLU A 346 16.66 -8.57 10.02
N PRO A 347 17.18 -9.79 9.75
CA PRO A 347 18.28 -10.06 8.81
C PRO A 347 17.88 -9.72 7.38
N LYS A 348 18.86 -9.36 6.55
CA LYS A 348 18.62 -9.05 5.14
C LYS A 348 17.97 -10.25 4.42
N PRO A 349 16.79 -10.09 3.79
CA PRO A 349 16.18 -11.15 2.99
C PRO A 349 17.09 -11.57 1.84
N THR A 350 17.03 -12.86 1.50
CA THR A 350 17.66 -13.43 0.31
C THR A 350 17.06 -12.89 -0.98
N GLU A 351 15.80 -12.46 -0.94
CA GLU A 351 15.08 -11.85 -2.05
C GLU A 351 14.07 -10.82 -1.53
N VAL A 352 13.97 -9.69 -2.25
CA VAL A 352 12.99 -8.63 -1.99
C VAL A 352 12.31 -8.24 -3.32
N VAL A 353 11.04 -8.61 -3.46
CA VAL A 353 10.18 -8.20 -4.58
C VAL A 353 9.31 -7.03 -4.13
N ARG A 354 9.21 -5.96 -4.92
CA ARG A 354 8.32 -4.83 -4.62
C ARG A 354 7.57 -4.38 -5.86
N VAL A 355 6.26 -4.55 -5.87
CA VAL A 355 5.37 -4.25 -7.01
C VAL A 355 4.26 -3.31 -6.56
N LEU A 356 4.40 -2.03 -6.89
CA LEU A 356 3.44 -0.99 -6.55
C LEU A 356 2.66 -0.62 -7.80
N VAL A 357 1.33 -0.48 -7.69
CA VAL A 357 0.45 -0.03 -8.76
C VAL A 357 0.15 1.45 -8.56
N GLY A 358 0.40 2.26 -9.58
CA GLY A 358 -0.14 3.60 -9.66
C GLY A 358 -1.56 3.55 -10.20
N ARG A 359 -2.52 4.07 -9.44
CA ARG A 359 -3.89 4.38 -9.86
C ARG A 359 -3.99 5.90 -10.01
N HIS A 360 -4.20 6.37 -11.23
CA HIS A 360 -4.43 7.78 -11.50
C HIS A 360 -5.83 7.96 -12.07
N ASP A 361 -6.78 8.40 -11.25
CA ASP A 361 -8.11 8.81 -11.72
C ASP A 361 -8.01 10.24 -12.24
N PHE A 362 -8.78 10.55 -13.29
CA PHE A 362 -8.77 11.89 -13.89
C PHE A 362 -10.13 12.22 -14.46
N LEU A 363 -10.44 13.51 -14.61
CA LEU A 363 -11.64 13.96 -15.32
C LEU A 363 -11.35 14.17 -16.80
N THR A 364 -12.36 13.97 -17.64
CA THR A 364 -12.34 14.44 -19.03
C THR A 364 -12.97 15.84 -19.12
N PRO A 365 -12.69 16.63 -20.18
CA PRO A 365 -13.35 17.92 -20.35
C PRO A 365 -14.89 17.82 -20.33
N GLU A 366 -15.45 16.73 -20.84
CA GLU A 366 -16.90 16.47 -20.84
C GLU A 366 -17.43 16.18 -19.42
N ALA A 367 -16.65 15.47 -18.60
CA ALA A 367 -16.98 15.23 -17.20
C ALA A 367 -16.89 16.52 -16.37
N GLU A 368 -15.89 17.37 -16.61
CA GLU A 368 -15.78 18.69 -15.99
C GLU A 368 -16.97 19.58 -16.36
N ALA A 369 -17.31 19.68 -17.65
CA ALA A 369 -18.47 20.45 -18.10
C ALA A 369 -19.78 19.95 -17.47
N THR A 370 -19.92 18.62 -17.28
CA THR A 370 -21.06 18.02 -16.58
C THR A 370 -21.07 18.42 -15.10
N ALA A 371 -19.92 18.32 -14.42
CA ALA A 371 -19.79 18.70 -13.01
C ALA A 371 -20.09 20.19 -12.80
N GLU A 372 -19.61 21.07 -13.69
CA GLU A 372 -19.90 22.51 -13.67
C GLU A 372 -21.39 22.79 -13.81
N LYS A 373 -22.05 22.14 -14.77
CA LYS A 373 -23.50 22.28 -14.99
C LYS A 373 -24.29 21.86 -13.75
N GLU A 374 -24.00 20.70 -13.17
CA GLU A 374 -24.73 20.22 -11.99
C GLU A 374 -24.42 21.06 -10.74
N LEU A 375 -23.17 21.54 -10.58
CA LEU A 375 -22.82 22.47 -9.51
C LEU A 375 -23.59 23.79 -9.63
N GLN A 376 -23.78 24.30 -10.84
CA GLN A 376 -24.59 25.50 -11.07
C GLN A 376 -26.05 25.26 -10.67
N ARG A 377 -26.62 24.10 -10.97
CA ARG A 377 -27.99 23.74 -10.54
C ARG A 377 -28.11 23.66 -9.04
N VAL A 378 -27.13 23.06 -8.35
CA VAL A 378 -27.08 23.02 -6.88
C VAL A 378 -27.06 24.43 -6.30
N ARG A 379 -26.22 25.32 -6.84
CA ARG A 379 -26.15 26.73 -6.38
C ARG A 379 -27.47 27.47 -6.57
N THR A 380 -28.12 27.31 -7.73
CA THR A 380 -29.43 27.91 -7.98
C THR A 380 -30.47 27.39 -6.98
N ALA A 381 -30.58 26.07 -6.80
CA ALA A 381 -31.50 25.48 -5.84
C ALA A 381 -31.22 25.94 -4.40
N GLN A 382 -29.94 26.07 -4.01
CA GLN A 382 -29.57 26.58 -2.70
C GLN A 382 -29.98 28.03 -2.51
N ASN A 383 -29.85 28.88 -3.54
CA ASN A 383 -30.29 30.27 -3.48
C ASN A 383 -31.81 30.38 -3.34
N GLU A 384 -32.56 29.57 -4.10
CA GLU A 384 -34.03 29.50 -4.00
C GLU A 384 -34.46 29.04 -2.60
N LEU A 385 -33.81 27.99 -2.07
CA LEU A 385 -34.05 27.48 -0.73
C LEU A 385 -33.76 28.55 0.34
N SER A 386 -32.62 29.23 0.24
CA SER A 386 -32.24 30.31 1.15
C SER A 386 -33.22 31.50 1.07
N ALA A 387 -33.69 31.86 -0.13
CA ALA A 387 -34.68 32.91 -0.32
C ALA A 387 -36.05 32.53 0.28
N ALA A 388 -36.49 31.28 0.09
CA ALA A 388 -37.71 30.77 0.70
C ALA A 388 -37.64 30.78 2.24
N TYR A 389 -36.52 30.32 2.82
CA TYR A 389 -36.31 30.39 4.26
C TYR A 389 -36.30 31.83 4.78
N ALA A 390 -35.72 32.78 4.05
CA ALA A 390 -35.73 34.19 4.44
C ALA A 390 -37.16 34.77 4.46
N GLN A 391 -38.06 34.34 3.57
CA GLN A 391 -39.47 34.75 3.62
C GLN A 391 -40.19 34.16 4.84
N LEU A 392 -39.96 32.87 5.14
CA LEU A 392 -40.55 32.21 6.31
C LEU A 392 -40.09 32.84 7.62
N GLN A 393 -38.82 33.26 7.70
CA GLN A 393 -38.27 33.96 8.86
C GLN A 393 -38.98 35.29 9.17
N LYS A 394 -39.62 35.95 8.19
CA LYS A 394 -40.41 37.17 8.43
C LYS A 394 -41.62 36.95 9.37
N LEU A 395 -42.03 35.71 9.57
CA LEU A 395 -43.09 35.34 10.53
C LEU A 395 -42.62 35.41 12.00
N GLY A 396 -41.33 35.69 12.24
CA GLY A 396 -40.76 35.88 13.56
C GLY A 396 -40.96 34.65 14.44
N ARG A 397 -41.46 34.86 15.67
CA ARG A 397 -41.68 33.78 16.66
C ARG A 397 -42.67 32.69 16.20
N PHE A 398 -43.48 32.96 15.17
CA PHE A 398 -44.47 32.01 14.65
C PHE A 398 -43.94 31.17 13.50
N ASN A 399 -42.71 31.42 13.03
CA ASN A 399 -42.13 30.75 11.86
C ASN A 399 -42.24 29.22 11.94
N VAL A 400 -41.82 28.62 13.05
CA VAL A 400 -41.81 27.16 13.21
C VAL A 400 -43.23 26.59 13.13
N GLN A 401 -44.16 27.11 13.92
CA GLN A 401 -45.55 26.63 13.94
C GLN A 401 -46.28 26.87 12.61
N ALA A 402 -46.00 27.99 11.93
CA ALA A 402 -46.59 28.28 10.62
C ALA A 402 -46.09 27.32 9.55
N GLN A 403 -44.80 26.92 9.60
CA GLN A 403 -44.25 25.89 8.72
C GLN A 403 -44.90 24.52 8.97
N GLU A 404 -45.04 24.09 10.22
CA GLU A 404 -45.70 22.82 10.57
C GLU A 404 -47.16 22.78 10.06
N LEU A 405 -47.91 23.85 10.29
CA LEU A 405 -49.30 23.97 9.80
C LEU A 405 -49.36 24.04 8.27
N ALA A 406 -48.39 24.66 7.60
CA ALA A 406 -48.30 24.67 6.15
C ALA A 406 -47.96 23.29 5.58
N ALA A 407 -46.99 22.58 6.18
CA ALA A 407 -46.61 21.23 5.79
C ALA A 407 -47.80 20.27 5.86
N LYS A 408 -48.52 20.25 6.99
CA LYS A 408 -49.73 19.43 7.15
C LYS A 408 -50.79 19.69 6.05
N ARG A 409 -50.96 20.96 5.65
CA ARG A 409 -51.89 21.33 4.57
C ARG A 409 -51.40 20.89 3.20
N LEU A 410 -50.09 20.95 2.94
CA LEU A 410 -49.49 20.47 1.70
C LEU A 410 -49.60 18.95 1.59
N ASP A 411 -49.29 18.20 2.65
CA ASP A 411 -49.36 16.74 2.68
C ASP A 411 -50.79 16.24 2.45
N THR A 412 -51.78 16.90 3.07
CA THR A 412 -53.21 16.58 2.87
C THR A 412 -53.64 16.80 1.42
N LYS A 413 -53.13 17.85 0.76
CA LYS A 413 -53.39 18.13 -0.66
C LYS A 413 -52.74 17.11 -1.58
N THR A 414 -51.51 16.68 -1.26
CA THR A 414 -50.80 15.66 -2.03
C THR A 414 -51.49 14.29 -1.92
N ALA A 415 -52.00 13.94 -0.73
CA ALA A 415 -52.74 12.69 -0.50
C ALA A 415 -54.14 12.64 -1.16
N SER A 416 -54.72 13.79 -1.53
CA SER A 416 -56.05 13.89 -2.14
C SER A 416 -56.01 14.11 -3.67
N ALA A 417 -54.81 14.16 -4.27
CA ALA A 417 -54.66 14.20 -5.72
C ALA A 417 -54.95 12.80 -6.31
N PRO A 418 -55.87 12.65 -7.29
CA PRO A 418 -56.14 11.35 -7.91
C PRO A 418 -54.90 10.84 -8.63
N GLN A 419 -54.49 9.61 -8.33
CA GLN A 419 -53.45 8.90 -9.08
C GLN A 419 -53.91 8.76 -10.54
N LYS A 420 -53.19 9.38 -11.45
CA LYS A 420 -53.38 9.20 -12.90
C LYS A 420 -52.60 8.00 -13.39
#